data_AF-A0A5E9FYS1-F1
#
_entry.id   AF-A0A5E9FYS1-F1
#
_cell.length_a   1.000
_cell.length_b   1.000
_cell.length_c   1.000
_cell.angle_alpha   90.00
_cell.angle_beta   90.00
_cell.angle_gamma   90.00
#
_symmetry.space_group_name_H-M   'P 1'
#
loop_
_entity.id
_entity.type
_entity.pdbx_description
1 polymer ?
#
loop_
_entity_poly.entity_id
_entity_poly.type
_entity_poly.pdbx_seq_one_letter_code
_entity_poly.pdbx_strand_id
1 'polypeptide(L)'
;MPAAVVNAQSAHAAGVQRLLQRYRAVPATAPIRLAKRTSNLFRTRSKTGATGLDTSGLTGVISVDAAAQTADVAGMCTYDDLVAETLRYGLVPLVVPQLKTITLGGAVTGLGIESTSFRNGLPHESVLELDVLTGAGEVLTVSSSENTALYRAFPNSYGTLGYAVRLRIELEPVKPFVALAHVRFHSPVDLVAAIDGIMATGSLDGVAVDYLDGVVFSADESYLCVGRQTGAPGPVSDYTGQQIYYRSMRHERGVTTDRLTIYDYLWR
;
A
#
# COMPACT_ATOMS: atom_id res chain seq x y z
N MET A 1 9.91 26.33 -4.77
CA MET A 1 8.95 25.31 -4.28
C MET A 1 7.53 25.88 -4.28
N PRO A 2 6.50 25.14 -4.71
CA PRO A 2 5.12 25.62 -4.75
C PRO A 2 4.55 25.90 -3.35
N ALA A 3 3.67 26.91 -3.21
CA ALA A 3 3.07 27.30 -1.93
C ALA A 3 2.29 26.17 -1.23
N ALA A 4 1.65 25.28 -1.99
CA ALA A 4 0.94 24.12 -1.46
C ALA A 4 1.86 23.15 -0.72
N VAL A 5 3.07 22.91 -1.25
CA VAL A 5 4.07 22.04 -0.61
C VAL A 5 4.59 22.65 0.69
N VAL A 6 4.87 23.96 0.68
CA VAL A 6 5.30 24.69 1.89
C VAL A 6 4.23 24.61 2.99
N ASN A 7 2.95 24.70 2.62
CA ASN A 7 1.84 24.53 3.55
C ASN A 7 1.76 23.08 4.09
N ALA A 8 1.89 22.07 3.23
CA ALA A 8 1.88 20.66 3.64
C ALA A 8 3.04 20.32 4.59
N GLN A 9 4.26 20.80 4.31
CA GLN A 9 5.42 20.65 5.18
C GLN A 9 5.20 21.33 6.55
N SER A 10 4.64 22.54 6.55
CA SER A 10 4.32 23.27 7.79
C SER A 10 3.25 22.55 8.62
N ALA A 11 2.19 22.05 7.97
CA ALA A 11 1.13 21.28 8.61
C ALA A 11 1.67 19.97 9.21
N HIS A 12 2.54 19.27 8.47
CA HIS A 12 3.21 18.07 8.94
C HIS A 12 4.09 18.35 10.16
N ALA A 13 4.96 19.37 10.10
CA ALA A 13 5.81 19.76 11.22
C ALA A 13 4.99 20.12 12.47
N ALA A 14 3.90 20.87 12.32
CA ALA A 14 2.98 21.16 13.41
C ALA A 14 2.31 19.89 13.96
N GLY A 15 1.99 18.92 13.10
CA GLY A 15 1.51 17.58 13.48
C GLY A 15 2.51 16.80 14.34
N VAL A 16 3.77 16.76 13.93
CA VAL A 16 4.86 16.11 14.69
C VAL A 16 5.04 16.77 16.05
N GLN A 17 4.99 18.11 16.12
CA GLN A 17 5.09 18.81 17.41
C GLN A 17 3.93 18.47 18.35
N ARG A 18 2.68 18.42 17.86
CA ARG A 18 1.53 17.97 18.66
C ARG A 18 1.70 16.53 19.14
N LEU A 19 2.16 15.63 18.27
CA LEU A 19 2.43 14.23 18.60
C LEU A 19 3.44 14.12 19.74
N LEU A 20 4.56 14.85 19.66
CA LEU A 20 5.61 14.89 20.69
C LEU A 20 5.13 15.51 22.01
N GLN A 21 4.38 16.62 21.94
CA GLN A 21 3.77 17.22 23.13
C GLN A 21 2.83 16.24 23.83
N ARG A 22 2.02 15.51 23.06
CA ARG A 22 1.14 14.46 23.61
C ARG A 22 1.94 13.31 24.21
N TYR A 23 2.98 12.84 23.53
CA TYR A 23 3.86 11.78 24.04
C TYR A 23 4.42 12.13 25.42
N ARG A 24 4.98 13.33 25.56
CA ARG A 24 5.57 13.82 26.82
C ARG A 24 4.55 13.98 27.96
N ALA A 25 3.27 14.13 27.63
CA ALA A 25 2.19 14.23 28.61
C ALA A 25 1.64 12.86 29.06
N VAL A 26 1.98 11.76 28.36
CA VAL A 26 1.55 10.42 28.77
C VAL A 26 2.42 9.97 29.96
N PRO A 27 1.82 9.47 31.07
CA PRO A 27 2.58 8.90 32.17
C PRO A 27 3.50 7.76 31.71
N ALA A 28 4.72 7.69 32.24
CA ALA A 28 5.71 6.68 31.83
C ALA A 28 5.24 5.22 32.02
N THR A 29 4.27 4.98 32.91
CA THR A 29 3.67 3.66 33.18
C THR A 29 2.48 3.33 32.27
N ALA A 30 2.00 4.31 31.48
CA ALA A 30 0.86 4.12 30.60
C ALA A 30 1.32 3.64 29.21
N PRO A 31 0.55 2.74 28.55
CA PRO A 31 0.90 2.26 27.23
C PRO A 31 0.75 3.37 26.18
N ILE A 32 1.77 3.54 25.34
CA ILE A 32 1.73 4.46 24.19
C ILE A 32 0.94 3.83 23.04
N ARG A 33 -0.04 4.57 22.51
CA ARG A 33 -0.87 4.16 21.36
C ARG A 33 -1.23 5.37 20.52
N LEU A 34 -1.27 5.23 19.20
CA LEU A 34 -1.83 6.27 18.33
C LEU A 34 -3.35 6.37 18.51
N ALA A 35 -3.87 7.60 18.64
CA ALA A 35 -5.29 7.88 18.47
C ALA A 35 -5.61 7.88 16.98
N LYS A 36 -6.03 6.73 16.45
CA LYS A 36 -6.44 6.56 15.05
C LYS A 36 -7.92 6.19 14.95
N ARG A 37 -8.59 6.75 13.94
CA ARG A 37 -10.02 6.48 13.67
C ARG A 37 -10.25 5.15 12.95
N THR A 38 -9.26 4.67 12.20
CA THR A 38 -9.35 3.46 11.38
C THR A 38 -8.45 2.35 11.92
N SER A 39 -8.86 1.10 11.71
CA SER A 39 -8.11 -0.08 12.13
C SER A 39 -8.50 -1.27 11.27
N ASN A 40 -7.59 -1.72 10.41
CA ASN A 40 -7.78 -2.92 9.58
C ASN A 40 -7.27 -4.20 10.27
N LEU A 41 -7.34 -4.23 11.61
CA LEU A 41 -6.94 -5.39 12.40
C LEU A 41 -8.15 -6.31 12.59
N PHE A 42 -7.99 -7.59 12.28
CA PHE A 42 -9.01 -8.63 12.46
C PHE A 42 -9.12 -9.12 13.93
N ARG A 43 -8.70 -8.33 14.92
CA ARG A 43 -8.74 -8.70 16.35
C ARG A 43 -9.57 -7.72 17.18
N THR A 44 -10.37 -8.26 18.10
CA THR A 44 -11.09 -7.50 19.13
C THR A 44 -10.12 -6.64 19.94
N ARG A 45 -10.36 -5.32 19.99
CA ARG A 45 -9.55 -4.39 20.78
C ARG A 45 -10.13 -4.29 22.19
N SER A 46 -9.30 -4.55 23.21
CA SER A 46 -9.66 -4.20 24.58
C SER A 46 -9.76 -2.68 24.71
N LYS A 47 -10.82 -2.18 25.37
CA LYS A 47 -10.94 -0.76 25.70
C LYS A 47 -9.83 -0.41 26.68
N THR A 48 -8.98 0.54 26.31
CA THR A 48 -7.94 1.10 27.18
C THR A 48 -8.35 2.51 27.59
N GLY A 49 -8.19 2.87 28.86
CA GLY A 49 -8.47 4.23 29.36
C GLY A 49 -7.42 5.29 28.99
N ALA A 50 -6.36 4.92 28.27
CA ALA A 50 -5.30 5.83 27.85
C ALA A 50 -5.73 6.65 26.61
N THR A 51 -5.61 7.98 26.72
CA THR A 51 -5.78 8.90 25.59
C THR A 51 -4.62 8.70 24.61
N GLY A 52 -4.91 8.25 23.39
CA GLY A 52 -3.88 8.00 22.38
C GLY A 52 -3.17 9.27 21.90
N LEU A 53 -2.00 9.10 21.28
CA LEU A 53 -1.22 10.18 20.67
C LEU A 53 -2.00 10.81 19.51
N ASP A 54 -2.07 12.14 19.50
CA ASP A 54 -2.75 12.90 18.45
C ASP A 54 -1.99 12.78 17.12
N THR A 55 -2.66 12.24 16.11
CA THR A 55 -2.13 12.06 14.76
C THR A 55 -2.65 13.09 13.76
N SER A 56 -3.40 14.09 14.23
CA SER A 56 -3.96 15.13 13.38
C SER A 56 -2.85 15.91 12.67
N GLY A 57 -2.97 16.04 11.35
CA GLY A 57 -1.95 16.67 10.49
C GLY A 57 -0.84 15.73 10.01
N LEU A 58 -0.92 14.43 10.32
CA LEU A 58 0.01 13.40 9.81
C LEU A 58 -0.62 12.50 8.75
N THR A 59 -1.68 12.96 8.08
CA THR A 59 -2.55 12.15 7.22
C THR A 59 -2.43 12.43 5.73
N GLY A 60 -1.49 13.27 5.30
CA GLY A 60 -1.41 13.73 3.91
C GLY A 60 -0.14 13.32 3.18
N VAL A 61 -0.17 13.48 1.86
CA VAL A 61 1.03 13.53 1.02
C VAL A 61 1.68 14.90 1.20
N ILE A 62 2.97 14.93 1.52
CA ILE A 62 3.72 16.17 1.81
C ILE A 62 4.25 16.76 0.51
N SER A 63 4.85 15.93 -0.34
CA SER A 63 5.30 16.30 -1.68
C SER A 63 5.42 15.09 -2.59
N VAL A 64 5.24 15.31 -3.89
CA VAL A 64 5.55 14.35 -4.96
C VAL A 64 6.61 14.97 -5.86
N ASP A 65 7.71 14.26 -6.08
CA ASP A 65 8.69 14.57 -7.11
C ASP A 65 8.49 13.61 -8.27
N ALA A 66 7.81 14.08 -9.32
CA ALA A 66 7.49 13.25 -10.47
C ALA A 66 8.72 12.90 -11.32
N ALA A 67 9.78 13.73 -11.27
CA ALA A 67 11.01 13.49 -12.02
C ALA A 67 11.87 12.44 -11.34
N ALA A 68 11.99 12.52 -10.01
CA ALA A 68 12.68 11.51 -9.20
C ALA A 68 11.81 10.27 -8.94
N GLN A 69 10.52 10.31 -9.28
CA GLN A 69 9.53 9.27 -8.97
C GLN A 69 9.51 8.93 -7.48
N THR A 70 9.47 9.95 -6.63
CA THR A 70 9.40 9.77 -5.18
C THR A 70 8.29 10.60 -4.56
N ALA A 71 7.86 10.21 -3.37
CA ALA A 71 6.98 11.02 -2.54
C ALA A 71 7.42 11.04 -1.09
N ASP A 72 7.31 12.21 -0.46
CA ASP A 72 7.33 12.36 0.99
C ASP A 72 5.89 12.33 1.49
N VAL A 73 5.61 11.40 2.40
CA VAL A 73 4.24 11.06 2.81
C VAL A 73 4.19 10.95 4.32
N ALA A 74 3.18 11.54 4.94
CA ALA A 74 2.99 11.41 6.38
C ALA A 74 2.49 9.99 6.73
N GLY A 75 2.95 9.43 7.85
CA GLY A 75 2.74 8.00 8.17
C GLY A 75 1.30 7.58 8.36
N MET A 76 0.38 8.51 8.65
CA MET A 76 -1.06 8.26 8.76
C MET A 76 -1.82 8.56 7.47
N CYS A 77 -1.14 8.89 6.37
CA CYS A 77 -1.74 9.01 5.05
C CYS A 77 -2.31 7.66 4.61
N THR A 78 -3.56 7.65 4.19
CA THR A 78 -4.20 6.43 3.68
C THR A 78 -3.70 6.13 2.26
N TYR A 79 -3.76 4.87 1.86
CA TYR A 79 -3.44 4.52 0.47
C TYR A 79 -4.42 5.14 -0.53
N ASP A 80 -5.69 5.33 -0.15
CA ASP A 80 -6.67 6.04 -0.99
C ASP A 80 -6.22 7.47 -1.28
N ASP A 81 -5.85 8.23 -0.24
CA ASP A 81 -5.34 9.61 -0.39
C ASP A 81 -4.01 9.64 -1.17
N LEU A 82 -3.11 8.70 -0.88
CA LEU A 82 -1.80 8.60 -1.54
C LEU A 82 -1.95 8.33 -3.04
N VAL A 83 -2.75 7.35 -3.42
CA VAL A 83 -3.01 7.00 -4.83
C VAL A 83 -3.75 8.13 -5.54
N ALA A 84 -4.73 8.76 -4.90
CA ALA A 84 -5.46 9.88 -5.48
C ALA A 84 -4.55 11.07 -5.80
N GLU A 85 -3.48 11.30 -5.02
CA GLU A 85 -2.49 12.35 -5.29
C GLU A 85 -1.46 11.90 -6.34
N THR A 86 -0.88 10.71 -6.22
CA THR A 86 0.20 10.26 -7.13
C THR A 86 -0.29 10.00 -8.54
N LEU A 87 -1.53 9.54 -8.73
CA LEU A 87 -2.12 9.34 -10.06
C LEU A 87 -2.22 10.63 -10.87
N ARG A 88 -2.29 11.80 -10.23
CA ARG A 88 -2.26 13.11 -10.92
C ARG A 88 -0.96 13.35 -11.68
N TYR A 89 0.10 12.66 -11.27
CA TYR A 89 1.42 12.69 -11.88
C TYR A 89 1.68 11.46 -12.78
N GLY A 90 0.68 10.58 -12.98
CA GLY A 90 0.85 9.33 -13.70
C GLY A 90 1.71 8.31 -12.95
N LEU A 91 1.75 8.39 -11.62
CA LEU A 91 2.56 7.54 -10.75
C LEU A 91 1.68 6.78 -9.74
N VAL A 92 2.18 5.68 -9.20
CA VAL A 92 1.60 4.96 -8.03
C VAL A 92 2.71 4.44 -7.10
N PRO A 93 2.41 4.15 -5.83
CA PRO A 93 3.31 3.34 -4.99
C PRO A 93 3.59 1.97 -5.61
N LEU A 94 4.81 1.43 -5.44
CA LEU A 94 5.19 0.12 -6.02
C LEU A 94 4.24 -1.02 -5.60
N VAL A 95 3.73 -0.96 -4.37
CA VAL A 95 2.73 -1.89 -3.83
C VAL A 95 1.61 -1.09 -3.20
N VAL A 96 0.39 -1.29 -3.69
CA VAL A 96 -0.84 -0.61 -3.22
C VAL A 96 -1.78 -1.67 -2.64
N PRO A 97 -1.83 -1.89 -1.32
CA PRO A 97 -2.80 -2.80 -0.73
C PRO A 97 -4.25 -2.34 -1.01
N GLN A 98 -5.13 -3.26 -1.40
CA GLN A 98 -6.53 -2.93 -1.77
C GLN A 98 -7.40 -2.39 -0.62
N LEU A 99 -6.90 -2.41 0.63
CA LEU A 99 -7.58 -1.82 1.78
C LEU A 99 -7.41 -0.29 1.79
N LYS A 100 -8.26 0.45 1.07
CA LYS A 100 -8.25 1.93 0.96
C LYS A 100 -7.80 2.70 2.20
N THR A 101 -8.35 2.33 3.37
CA THR A 101 -8.12 3.05 4.64
C THR A 101 -6.85 2.65 5.39
N ILE A 102 -6.08 1.67 4.88
CA ILE A 102 -4.78 1.34 5.45
C ILE A 102 -3.83 2.51 5.24
N THR A 103 -3.05 2.81 6.27
CA THR A 103 -2.08 3.92 6.22
C THR A 103 -0.75 3.42 5.69
N LEU A 104 0.01 4.27 5.00
CA LEU A 104 1.34 3.93 4.50
C LEU A 104 2.25 3.44 5.65
N GLY A 105 2.30 4.19 6.76
CA GLY A 105 3.08 3.78 7.94
C GLY A 105 2.58 2.47 8.54
N GLY A 106 1.28 2.21 8.51
CA GLY A 106 0.68 0.95 8.94
C GLY A 106 1.09 -0.24 8.07
N ALA A 107 1.09 -0.10 6.74
CA ALA A 107 1.46 -1.16 5.81
C ALA A 107 2.96 -1.50 5.91
N VAL A 108 3.82 -0.49 6.05
CA VAL A 108 5.27 -0.67 6.22
C VAL A 108 5.60 -1.35 7.57
N THR A 109 4.92 -0.96 8.65
CA THR A 109 5.20 -1.53 9.99
C THR A 109 4.52 -2.87 10.26
N GLY A 110 3.41 -3.19 9.61
CA GLY A 110 2.54 -4.31 9.97
C GLY A 110 2.40 -5.42 8.93
N LEU A 111 3.03 -5.29 7.76
CA LEU A 111 2.82 -6.05 6.52
C LEU A 111 1.72 -5.47 5.62
N GLY A 112 2.02 -5.40 4.33
CA GLY A 112 1.06 -5.24 3.26
C GLY A 112 1.51 -6.08 2.07
N ILE A 113 0.56 -6.61 1.31
CA ILE A 113 0.80 -7.34 0.06
C ILE A 113 -0.27 -6.91 -0.92
N GLU A 114 0.02 -7.01 -2.22
CA GLU A 114 -1.02 -6.95 -3.25
C GLU A 114 -0.52 -7.56 -4.57
N SER A 115 -1.34 -7.53 -5.60
CA SER A 115 -1.08 -7.96 -6.98
C SER A 115 0.27 -7.57 -7.63
N THR A 116 0.99 -6.56 -7.15
CA THR A 116 2.36 -6.23 -7.63
C THR A 116 3.48 -6.80 -6.77
N SER A 117 3.17 -7.39 -5.62
CA SER A 117 4.15 -7.86 -4.64
C SER A 117 5.07 -8.96 -5.18
N PHE A 118 4.60 -9.77 -6.13
CA PHE A 118 5.43 -10.81 -6.74
C PHE A 118 6.67 -10.25 -7.47
N ARG A 119 6.62 -9.01 -7.96
CA ARG A 119 7.75 -8.33 -8.64
C ARG A 119 8.40 -7.24 -7.80
N ASN A 120 7.67 -6.60 -6.90
CA ASN A 120 8.14 -5.44 -6.14
C ASN A 120 8.42 -5.75 -4.65
N GLY A 121 8.12 -6.96 -4.17
CA GLY A 121 8.20 -7.30 -2.75
C GLY A 121 7.02 -6.74 -1.95
N LEU A 122 7.27 -6.25 -0.75
CA LEU A 122 6.27 -5.67 0.12
C LEU A 122 6.34 -4.11 0.06
N PRO A 123 5.44 -3.38 0.73
CA PRO A 123 5.47 -1.92 0.72
C PRO A 123 6.76 -1.28 1.23
N HIS A 124 7.49 -1.94 2.11
CA HIS A 124 8.65 -1.35 2.77
C HIS A 124 9.91 -1.34 1.89
N GLU A 125 9.92 -2.13 0.83
CA GLU A 125 10.97 -2.22 -0.17
C GLU A 125 11.05 -0.94 -1.01
N SER A 126 9.93 -0.21 -1.11
CA SER A 126 9.89 1.12 -1.74
C SER A 126 10.41 2.25 -0.85
N VAL A 127 10.65 1.99 0.44
CA VAL A 127 10.96 3.07 1.40
C VAL A 127 12.43 3.44 1.31
N LEU A 128 12.73 4.71 1.07
CA LEU A 128 14.09 5.24 1.01
C LEU A 128 14.56 5.80 2.35
N GLU A 129 13.63 6.37 3.12
CA GLU A 129 13.90 7.07 4.37
C GLU A 129 12.61 7.13 5.22
N LEU A 130 12.74 7.07 6.54
CA LEU A 130 11.63 7.27 7.47
C LEU A 130 12.01 8.23 8.58
N ASP A 131 11.04 8.97 9.09
CA ASP A 131 11.12 9.59 10.40
C ASP A 131 10.31 8.73 11.38
N VAL A 132 10.94 8.26 12.44
CA VAL A 132 10.37 7.31 13.41
C VAL A 132 10.28 7.93 14.79
N LEU A 133 9.07 8.06 15.34
CA LEU A 133 8.86 8.32 16.76
C LEU A 133 9.19 7.05 17.56
N THR A 134 10.28 7.06 18.31
CA THR A 134 10.74 5.91 19.10
C THR A 134 10.05 5.86 20.47
N GLY A 135 10.23 4.75 21.19
CA GLY A 135 9.83 4.62 22.59
C GLY A 135 10.60 5.51 23.57
N ALA A 136 11.65 6.23 23.12
CA ALA A 136 12.32 7.24 23.92
C ALA A 136 11.63 8.62 23.83
N GLY A 137 10.63 8.78 22.96
CA GLY A 137 9.94 10.05 22.76
C GLY A 137 10.70 11.06 21.88
N GLU A 138 11.60 10.55 21.05
CA GLU A 138 12.34 11.30 20.03
C GLU A 138 11.94 10.85 18.62
N VAL A 139 12.16 11.70 17.63
CA VAL A 139 11.99 11.36 16.22
C VAL A 139 13.36 11.20 15.60
N LEU A 140 13.66 10.00 15.10
CA LEU A 140 14.90 9.69 14.40
C LEU A 140 14.64 9.56 12.90
N THR A 141 15.46 10.22 12.08
CA THR A 141 15.54 9.91 10.65
C THR A 141 16.34 8.64 10.46
N VAL A 142 15.80 7.68 9.69
CA VAL A 142 16.41 6.38 9.45
C VAL A 142 16.42 6.08 7.95
N SER A 143 17.54 5.55 7.47
CA SER A 143 17.77 5.22 6.06
C SER A 143 18.83 4.12 5.92
N SER A 144 19.20 3.81 4.68
CA SER A 144 20.32 2.90 4.41
C SER A 144 21.67 3.39 4.97
N SER A 145 21.83 4.70 5.15
CA SER A 145 23.08 5.34 5.62
C SER A 145 22.99 5.99 7.01
N GLU A 146 21.80 6.14 7.58
CA GLU A 146 21.57 6.77 8.89
C GLU A 146 20.69 5.89 9.77
N ASN A 147 21.07 5.65 11.04
CA ASN A 147 20.32 4.79 11.96
C ASN A 147 19.97 3.41 11.33
N THR A 148 20.89 2.85 10.53
CA THR A 148 20.65 1.73 9.63
C THR A 148 20.11 0.47 10.31
N ALA A 149 20.48 0.22 11.57
CA ALA A 149 19.95 -0.90 12.34
C ALA A 149 18.43 -0.78 12.55
N LEU A 150 17.95 0.42 12.89
CA LEU A 150 16.53 0.69 13.02
C LEU A 150 15.86 0.66 11.65
N TYR A 151 16.44 1.27 10.62
CA TYR A 151 15.91 1.23 9.24
C TYR A 151 15.62 -0.22 8.78
N ARG A 152 16.56 -1.15 8.98
CA ARG A 152 16.40 -2.56 8.59
C ARG A 152 15.42 -3.34 9.47
N ALA A 153 15.30 -3.00 10.74
CA ALA A 153 14.44 -3.70 11.70
C ALA A 153 13.02 -3.14 11.79
N PHE A 154 12.81 -1.91 11.32
CA PHE A 154 11.55 -1.18 11.46
C PHE A 154 10.37 -1.81 10.69
N PRO A 155 10.55 -2.27 9.44
CA PRO A 155 9.49 -2.97 8.72
C PRO A 155 9.02 -4.22 9.45
N ASN A 156 7.72 -4.49 9.42
CA ASN A 156 7.12 -5.65 10.08
C ASN A 156 7.41 -5.74 11.60
N SER A 157 7.76 -4.62 12.25
CA SER A 157 7.95 -4.55 13.71
C SER A 157 6.62 -4.50 14.49
N TYR A 158 5.49 -4.38 13.81
CA TYR A 158 4.15 -4.25 14.39
C TYR A 158 4.02 -3.11 15.42
N GLY A 159 4.80 -2.03 15.21
CA GLY A 159 4.82 -0.85 16.07
C GLY A 159 5.64 -1.01 17.36
N THR A 160 6.38 -2.12 17.53
CA THR A 160 7.23 -2.35 18.71
C THR A 160 8.45 -1.44 18.76
N LEU A 161 8.97 -1.03 17.60
CA LEU A 161 10.15 -0.17 17.49
C LEU A 161 9.80 1.33 17.35
N GLY A 162 8.52 1.67 17.29
CA GLY A 162 8.05 3.05 17.16
C GLY A 162 6.94 3.22 16.12
N TYR A 163 6.69 4.47 15.75
CA TYR A 163 5.71 4.85 14.74
C TYR A 163 6.34 5.69 13.64
N ALA A 164 6.13 5.32 12.38
CA ALA A 164 6.55 6.13 11.25
C ALA A 164 5.67 7.38 11.20
N VAL A 165 6.29 8.55 11.28
CA VAL A 165 5.60 9.84 11.17
C VAL A 165 5.72 10.42 9.76
N ARG A 166 6.83 10.16 9.07
CA ARG A 166 7.07 10.47 7.66
C ARG A 166 7.76 9.30 6.98
N LEU A 167 7.46 9.07 5.71
CA LEU A 167 8.17 8.13 4.84
C LEU A 167 8.47 8.82 3.52
N ARG A 168 9.71 8.65 3.02
CA ARG A 168 10.03 8.88 1.61
C ARG A 168 9.97 7.55 0.88
N ILE A 169 9.18 7.46 -0.18
CA ILE A 169 8.99 6.24 -0.95
C ILE A 169 9.30 6.45 -2.43
N GLU A 170 9.74 5.39 -3.08
CA GLU A 170 9.76 5.23 -4.54
C GLU A 170 8.33 5.03 -5.06
N LEU A 171 8.10 5.55 -6.26
CA LEU A 171 6.89 5.41 -7.05
C LEU A 171 7.25 4.80 -8.41
N GLU A 172 6.27 4.24 -9.09
CA GLU A 172 6.42 3.76 -10.46
C GLU A 172 5.43 4.44 -11.41
N PRO A 173 5.78 4.62 -12.69
CA PRO A 173 4.86 5.14 -13.69
C PRO A 173 3.77 4.12 -14.01
N VAL A 174 2.57 4.63 -14.29
CA VAL A 174 1.42 3.82 -14.67
C VAL A 174 0.77 4.27 -15.96
N LYS A 175 0.17 3.31 -16.67
CA LYS A 175 -0.72 3.59 -17.79
C LYS A 175 -2.17 3.77 -17.29
N PRO A 176 -3.05 4.43 -18.07
CA PRO A 176 -4.41 4.73 -17.64
C PRO A 176 -5.31 3.50 -17.42
N PHE A 177 -4.97 2.35 -18.01
CA PHE A 177 -5.78 1.14 -17.95
C PHE A 177 -4.95 -0.11 -17.62
N VAL A 178 -5.64 -1.11 -17.09
CA VAL A 178 -5.11 -2.47 -16.93
C VAL A 178 -5.97 -3.41 -17.77
N ALA A 179 -5.36 -4.11 -18.73
CA ALA A 179 -5.99 -5.21 -19.44
C ALA A 179 -5.83 -6.48 -18.62
N LEU A 180 -6.95 -7.16 -18.37
CA LEU A 180 -7.02 -8.34 -17.52
C LEU A 180 -7.27 -9.59 -18.35
N ALA A 181 -6.70 -10.70 -17.89
CA ALA A 181 -7.12 -12.03 -18.28
C ALA A 181 -7.39 -12.87 -17.03
N HIS A 182 -8.56 -13.50 -16.98
CA HIS A 182 -8.91 -14.47 -15.95
C HIS A 182 -8.74 -15.86 -16.53
N VAL A 183 -7.77 -16.60 -16.01
CA VAL A 183 -7.38 -17.94 -16.49
C VAL A 183 -7.96 -18.98 -15.55
N ARG A 184 -8.78 -19.89 -16.07
CA ARG A 184 -9.41 -20.97 -15.31
C ARG A 184 -8.46 -22.16 -15.09
N PHE A 185 -8.37 -22.66 -13.86
CA PHE A 185 -7.58 -23.85 -13.49
C PHE A 185 -8.41 -24.93 -12.79
N HIS A 186 -8.39 -26.16 -13.31
CA HIS A 186 -9.12 -27.30 -12.73
C HIS A 186 -8.37 -28.04 -11.62
N SER A 187 -7.23 -27.50 -11.21
CA SER A 187 -6.36 -28.05 -10.17
C SER A 187 -5.55 -26.92 -9.53
N PRO A 188 -5.51 -26.80 -8.19
CA PRO A 188 -4.61 -25.91 -7.49
C PRO A 188 -3.14 -26.16 -7.80
N VAL A 189 -2.76 -27.41 -8.12
CA VAL A 189 -1.38 -27.75 -8.49
C VAL A 189 -0.98 -27.04 -9.77
N ASP A 190 -1.85 -27.06 -10.79
CA ASP A 190 -1.58 -26.39 -12.06
C ASP A 190 -1.58 -24.87 -11.91
N LEU A 191 -2.46 -24.34 -11.05
CA LEU A 191 -2.46 -22.91 -10.71
C LEU A 191 -1.14 -22.48 -10.06
N VAL A 192 -0.63 -23.24 -9.09
CA VAL A 192 0.64 -22.93 -8.42
C VAL A 192 1.80 -23.03 -9.41
N ALA A 193 1.83 -24.05 -10.27
CA ALA A 193 2.84 -24.17 -11.31
C ALA A 193 2.83 -22.97 -12.28
N ALA A 194 1.65 -22.44 -12.61
CA ALA A 194 1.53 -21.22 -13.41
C ALA A 194 2.04 -19.97 -12.66
N ILE A 195 1.74 -19.84 -11.36
CA ILE A 195 2.32 -18.76 -10.53
C ILE A 195 3.84 -18.84 -10.53
N ASP A 196 4.43 -20.03 -10.30
CA ASP A 196 5.88 -20.22 -10.31
C ASP A 196 6.50 -19.83 -11.66
N GLY A 197 5.85 -20.22 -12.76
CA GLY A 197 6.26 -19.83 -14.11
C GLY A 197 6.21 -18.32 -14.35
N ILE A 198 5.15 -17.65 -13.88
CA ILE A 198 5.02 -16.19 -13.98
C ILE A 198 6.07 -15.49 -13.10
N MET A 199 6.31 -15.96 -11.87
CA MET A 199 7.32 -15.39 -10.99
C MET A 199 8.74 -15.55 -11.56
N ALA A 200 9.01 -16.67 -12.24
CA ALA A 200 10.32 -16.92 -12.85
C ALA A 200 10.55 -16.10 -14.13
N THR A 201 9.50 -15.83 -14.92
CA THR A 201 9.64 -15.23 -16.26
C THR A 201 9.09 -13.80 -16.39
N GLY A 202 8.29 -13.34 -15.43
CA GLY A 202 7.51 -12.11 -15.54
C GLY A 202 6.41 -12.15 -16.60
N SER A 203 6.03 -13.33 -17.09
CA SER A 203 5.13 -13.48 -18.23
C SER A 203 4.25 -14.73 -18.15
N LEU A 204 3.12 -14.70 -18.85
CA LEU A 204 2.29 -15.87 -19.12
C LEU A 204 2.12 -15.97 -20.64
N ASP A 205 2.45 -17.12 -21.23
CA ASP A 205 2.40 -17.36 -22.69
C ASP A 205 3.11 -16.28 -23.52
N GLY A 206 4.24 -15.77 -23.02
CA GLY A 206 5.03 -14.71 -23.66
C GLY A 206 4.46 -13.30 -23.53
N VAL A 207 3.35 -13.11 -22.80
CA VAL A 207 2.77 -11.80 -22.49
C VAL A 207 3.22 -11.37 -21.10
N ALA A 208 3.80 -10.17 -21.00
CA ALA A 208 4.23 -9.60 -19.72
C ALA A 208 3.05 -9.47 -18.74
N VAL A 209 3.32 -9.81 -17.48
CA VAL A 209 2.37 -9.71 -16.36
C VAL A 209 2.88 -8.61 -15.42
N ASP A 210 2.11 -7.54 -15.29
CA ASP A 210 2.41 -6.42 -14.38
C ASP A 210 1.74 -6.61 -13.01
N TYR A 211 0.65 -7.37 -12.99
CA TYR A 211 -0.15 -7.66 -11.81
C TYR A 211 -0.62 -9.11 -11.78
N LEU A 212 -0.59 -9.76 -10.62
CA LEU A 212 -0.95 -11.16 -10.45
C LEU A 212 -1.73 -11.37 -9.16
N ASP A 213 -2.98 -11.83 -9.30
CA ASP A 213 -3.84 -12.30 -8.21
C ASP A 213 -4.41 -13.68 -8.52
N GLY A 214 -5.01 -14.33 -7.52
CA GLY A 214 -5.77 -15.55 -7.72
C GLY A 214 -6.91 -15.73 -6.72
N VAL A 215 -7.92 -16.50 -7.12
CA VAL A 215 -9.05 -16.90 -6.26
C VAL A 215 -9.27 -18.39 -6.39
N VAL A 216 -9.40 -19.08 -5.25
CA VAL A 216 -9.71 -20.51 -5.16
C VAL A 216 -11.08 -20.67 -4.52
N PHE A 217 -12.02 -21.28 -5.24
CA PHE A 217 -13.37 -21.58 -4.78
C PHE A 217 -13.51 -23.03 -4.28
N SER A 218 -12.86 -23.97 -4.95
CA SER A 218 -12.86 -25.39 -4.60
C SER A 218 -11.57 -26.07 -5.10
N ALA A 219 -11.45 -27.38 -4.84
CA ALA A 219 -10.32 -28.18 -5.31
C ALA A 219 -10.25 -28.31 -6.85
N ASP A 220 -11.34 -28.03 -7.55
CA ASP A 220 -11.45 -28.06 -9.00
C ASP A 220 -11.82 -26.71 -9.60
N GLU A 221 -12.05 -25.68 -8.77
CA GLU A 221 -12.39 -24.32 -9.19
C GLU A 221 -11.43 -23.27 -8.64
N SER A 222 -10.50 -22.83 -9.49
CA SER A 222 -9.63 -21.69 -9.22
C SER A 222 -9.33 -20.87 -10.48
N TYR A 223 -8.89 -19.63 -10.26
CA TYR A 223 -8.61 -18.64 -11.30
C TYR A 223 -7.35 -17.85 -10.96
N LEU A 224 -6.51 -17.58 -11.97
CA LEU A 224 -5.55 -16.48 -11.91
C LEU A 224 -6.12 -15.26 -12.61
N CYS A 225 -5.95 -14.10 -11.99
CA CYS A 225 -6.19 -12.80 -12.60
C CYS A 225 -4.84 -12.18 -12.93
N VAL A 226 -4.48 -12.17 -14.20
CA VAL A 226 -3.25 -11.54 -14.69
C VAL A 226 -3.58 -10.20 -15.32
N GLY A 227 -2.84 -9.16 -14.94
CA GLY A 227 -3.03 -7.80 -15.42
C GLY A 227 -1.80 -7.30 -16.17
N ARG A 228 -2.05 -6.57 -17.26
CA ARG A 228 -1.02 -5.85 -18.01
C ARG A 228 -1.43 -4.39 -18.20
N GLN A 229 -0.55 -3.48 -17.86
CA GLN A 229 -0.74 -2.06 -18.08
C GLN A 229 -0.86 -1.74 -19.57
N THR A 230 -1.87 -0.95 -19.94
CA THR A 230 -2.10 -0.55 -21.33
C THR A 230 -2.56 0.90 -21.44
N GLY A 231 -2.11 1.58 -22.50
CA GLY A 231 -2.62 2.89 -22.91
C GLY A 231 -3.68 2.81 -24.00
N ALA A 232 -4.00 1.61 -24.48
CA ALA A 232 -4.98 1.42 -25.55
C ALA A 232 -6.39 1.80 -25.05
N PRO A 233 -7.13 2.64 -25.78
CA PRO A 233 -8.49 3.00 -25.42
C PRO A 233 -9.46 1.82 -25.63
N GLY A 234 -10.61 1.85 -24.98
CA GLY A 234 -11.66 0.84 -25.10
C GLY A 234 -12.62 0.85 -23.91
N PRO A 235 -13.67 0.01 -23.94
CA PRO A 235 -14.61 -0.10 -22.83
C PRO A 235 -13.90 -0.59 -21.56
N VAL A 236 -14.38 -0.13 -20.41
CA VAL A 236 -13.95 -0.55 -19.07
C VAL A 236 -15.12 -1.18 -18.33
N SER A 237 -14.84 -2.17 -17.51
CA SER A 237 -15.80 -2.79 -16.61
C SER A 237 -15.89 -2.04 -15.27
N ASP A 238 -16.96 -2.33 -14.52
CA ASP A 238 -17.23 -1.77 -13.20
C ASP A 238 -17.62 -2.92 -12.25
N TYR A 239 -16.80 -3.13 -11.21
CA TYR A 239 -17.02 -4.19 -10.22
C TYR A 239 -17.74 -3.70 -8.95
N THR A 240 -18.16 -2.44 -8.88
CA THR A 240 -18.84 -1.86 -7.70
C THR A 240 -20.29 -2.30 -7.54
N GLY A 241 -20.88 -2.90 -8.57
CA GLY A 241 -22.29 -3.33 -8.61
C GLY A 241 -22.51 -4.82 -8.38
N GLN A 242 -23.40 -5.43 -9.17
CA GLN A 242 -23.75 -6.85 -9.07
C GLN A 242 -22.66 -7.80 -9.63
N GLN A 243 -21.67 -7.24 -10.34
CA GLN A 243 -20.54 -7.94 -10.93
C GLN A 243 -19.28 -7.80 -10.06
N ILE A 244 -19.42 -8.10 -8.76
CA ILE A 244 -18.31 -8.08 -7.80
C ILE A 244 -17.17 -8.94 -8.35
N TYR A 245 -15.92 -8.47 -8.21
CA TYR A 245 -14.71 -9.07 -8.77
C TYR A 245 -14.67 -10.62 -8.78
N TYR A 246 -14.92 -11.26 -7.63
CA TYR A 246 -14.85 -12.72 -7.54
C TYR A 246 -15.94 -13.44 -8.34
N ARG A 247 -17.06 -12.77 -8.66
CA ARG A 247 -18.13 -13.31 -9.51
C ARG A 247 -17.87 -13.04 -10.98
N SER A 248 -17.39 -11.84 -11.32
CA SER A 248 -17.16 -11.44 -12.72
C SER A 248 -16.10 -12.31 -13.41
N MET A 249 -15.13 -12.83 -12.65
CA MET A 249 -14.10 -13.72 -13.20
C MET A 249 -14.54 -15.16 -13.46
N ARG A 250 -15.68 -15.62 -12.91
CA ARG A 250 -16.07 -17.04 -12.97
C ARG A 250 -16.59 -17.41 -14.35
N HIS A 251 -16.05 -18.49 -14.91
CA HIS A 251 -16.44 -19.03 -16.20
C HIS A 251 -16.03 -20.51 -16.28
N GLU A 252 -16.68 -21.29 -17.15
CA GLU A 252 -16.52 -22.76 -17.14
C GLU A 252 -15.12 -23.22 -17.57
N ARG A 253 -14.54 -22.61 -18.62
CA ARG A 253 -13.30 -23.07 -19.26
C ARG A 253 -12.56 -21.93 -19.95
N GLY A 254 -11.24 -22.05 -20.02
CA GLY A 254 -10.39 -21.21 -20.85
C GLY A 254 -9.97 -19.89 -20.18
N VAL A 255 -10.00 -18.82 -20.96
CA VAL A 255 -9.59 -17.48 -20.53
C VAL A 255 -10.66 -16.49 -20.91
N THR A 256 -11.03 -15.62 -19.98
CA THR A 256 -11.84 -14.42 -20.26
C THR A 256 -10.98 -13.17 -20.12
N THR A 257 -11.34 -12.10 -20.82
CA THR A 257 -10.59 -10.85 -20.78
C THR A 257 -11.45 -9.70 -20.30
N ASP A 258 -10.81 -8.73 -19.67
CA ASP A 258 -11.48 -7.54 -19.17
C ASP A 258 -10.54 -6.32 -19.21
N ARG A 259 -11.06 -5.15 -18.85
CA ARG A 259 -10.28 -3.92 -18.71
C ARG A 259 -10.86 -3.05 -17.62
N LEU A 260 -9.98 -2.50 -16.79
CA LEU A 260 -10.32 -1.49 -15.80
C LEU A 260 -9.49 -0.23 -16.04
N THR A 261 -9.97 0.91 -15.55
CA THR A 261 -9.06 2.04 -15.32
C THR A 261 -8.04 1.65 -14.26
N ILE A 262 -6.87 2.28 -14.23
CA ILE A 262 -5.89 2.01 -13.18
C ILE A 262 -6.46 2.26 -11.78
N TYR A 263 -7.30 3.30 -11.62
CA TYR A 263 -7.95 3.60 -10.34
C TYR A 263 -8.92 2.47 -9.94
N ASP A 264 -9.78 2.03 -10.86
CA ASP A 264 -10.77 0.98 -10.57
C ASP A 264 -10.07 -0.36 -10.34
N TYR A 265 -8.98 -0.65 -11.05
CA TYR A 265 -8.15 -1.83 -10.79
C TYR A 265 -7.65 -1.84 -9.35
N LEU A 266 -7.03 -0.75 -8.87
CA LEU A 266 -6.47 -0.69 -7.51
C LEU A 266 -7.53 -0.87 -6.41
N TRP A 267 -8.81 -0.64 -6.71
CA TRP A 267 -9.91 -0.62 -5.75
C TRP A 267 -11.07 -1.57 -6.05
N ARG A 268 -10.79 -2.61 -6.82
CA ARG A 268 -11.77 -3.56 -7.37
C ARG A 268 -12.38 -4.53 -6.35
#